data_AF-A0A9X3PUC0-F1
#
_entry.id   AF-A0A9X3PUC0-F1
#
_cell.length_a   1.000
_cell.length_b   1.000
_cell.length_c   1.000
_cell.angle_alpha   90.00
_cell.angle_beta   90.00
_cell.angle_gamma   90.00
#
_symmetry.space_group_name_H-M   'P 1'
#
loop_
_entity.id
_entity.type
_entity.pdbx_description
1 polymer ?
#
loop_
_entity_poly.entity_id
_entity_poly.type
_entity_poly.pdbx_seq_one_letter_code
_entity_poly.pdbx_strand_id
1 'polypeptide(L)' 'MLVTSAPTLIHRLLPRSVFCDACLRLRPGDTLEREPLVSRLLRLGYRRTSVVEIPGEFSVRGGIVDIYS' A
#
# COMPACT_ATOMS: atom_id res chain seq x y z
N MET A 1 -5.30 16.15 -19.12
CA MET A 1 -5.03 15.43 -20.37
C MET A 1 -4.10 14.25 -20.03
N LEU A 2 -4.44 13.03 -20.45
CA LEU A 2 -3.63 11.83 -20.27
C LEU A 2 -3.09 11.40 -21.64
N VAL A 3 -1.80 11.09 -21.75
CA VAL A 3 -1.16 10.61 -22.98
C VAL A 3 -0.60 9.21 -22.72
N THR A 4 -0.85 8.26 -23.62
CA THR A 4 -0.35 6.89 -23.52
C THR A 4 -0.09 6.30 -24.91
N SER A 5 0.69 5.22 -24.96
CA SER A 5 1.02 4.51 -26.21
C SER A 5 -0.06 3.48 -26.56
N ALA A 6 -0.17 3.11 -27.85
CA ALA A 6 -1.13 2.09 -28.29
C ALA A 6 -0.94 0.72 -27.58
N PRO A 7 0.29 0.21 -27.36
CA PRO A 7 0.50 -1.02 -26.58
C PRO A 7 0.01 -0.93 -25.14
N THR A 8 0.21 0.20 -24.46
CA THR A 8 -0.25 0.39 -23.07
C THR A 8 -1.77 0.41 -22.97
N LEU A 9 -2.44 0.99 -23.97
CA LEU A 9 -3.91 1.09 -24.00
C LEU A 9 -4.60 -0.27 -24.07
N ILE A 10 -4.00 -1.23 -24.78
CA ILE A 10 -4.56 -2.58 -24.96
C ILE A 10 -4.07 -3.58 -23.91
N HIS A 11 -3.14 -3.17 -23.04
CA HIS A 11 -2.62 -4.03 -21.99
C HIS A 11 -3.71 -4.34 -20.97
N ARG A 12 -3.92 -5.62 -20.67
CA ARG A 12 -4.88 -6.02 -19.63
C ARG A 12 -4.33 -5.65 -18.26
N LEU A 13 -5.15 -4.98 -17.46
CA LEU A 13 -4.85 -4.63 -16.08
C LEU A 13 -5.67 -5.49 -15.12
N LEU A 14 -5.29 -5.43 -13.85
CA LEU A 14 -6.10 -5.99 -12.77
C LEU A 14 -7.50 -5.36 -12.79
N PRO A 15 -8.57 -6.14 -12.49
CA PRO A 15 -9.91 -5.60 -12.38
C PRO A 15 -9.97 -4.46 -11.37
N ARG A 16 -10.77 -3.43 -11.66
CA ARG A 16 -10.94 -2.27 -10.77
C ARG A 16 -11.31 -2.66 -9.34
N SER A 17 -12.20 -3.64 -9.18
CA SER A 17 -12.62 -4.13 -7.85
C SER A 17 -11.42 -4.65 -7.06
N VAL A 18 -10.63 -5.54 -7.66
CA VAL A 18 -9.43 -6.11 -7.04
C VAL A 18 -8.44 -5.02 -6.62
N PHE A 19 -8.22 -4.01 -7.48
CA PHE A 19 -7.38 -2.87 -7.14
C PHE A 19 -7.92 -2.08 -5.95
N CYS A 20 -9.21 -1.73 -5.98
CA CYS A 20 -9.85 -0.95 -4.93
C CYS A 20 -9.89 -1.68 -3.58
N ASP A 21 -10.07 -3.00 -3.58
CA ASP A 21 -10.09 -3.83 -2.36
C ASP A 21 -8.70 -3.94 -1.72
N ALA A 22 -7.65 -3.82 -2.53
CA ALA A 22 -6.27 -3.77 -2.07
C ALA A 22 -5.87 -2.38 -1.53
N CYS A 23 -6.63 -1.32 -1.81
CA CYS A 23 -6.33 0.00 -1.28
C CYS A 23 -6.61 0.07 0.23
N LEU A 24 -5.56 0.35 1.01
CA LEU A 24 -5.69 0.73 2.41
C LEU A 24 -5.93 2.24 2.51
N ARG A 25 -6.98 2.67 3.22
CA ARG A 25 -7.26 4.09 3.51
C ARG A 25 -7.16 4.31 5.00
N LEU A 26 -6.35 5.29 5.40
CA LEU A 26 -6.14 5.69 6.79
C LEU A 26 -6.52 7.17 6.91
N ARG A 27 -7.17 7.55 8.02
CA ARG A 27 -7.58 8.92 8.30
C ARG A 27 -7.19 9.33 9.72
N PRO A 28 -6.89 10.62 9.96
CA PRO A 28 -6.73 11.12 11.32
C PRO A 28 -7.99 10.82 12.16
N GLY A 29 -7.79 10.29 13.37
CA GLY A 29 -8.86 9.89 14.27
C GLY A 29 -9.30 8.42 14.16
N ASP A 30 -8.81 7.66 13.18
CA ASP A 30 -9.08 6.23 13.10
C ASP A 30 -8.46 5.49 14.30
N THR A 31 -9.21 4.55 14.89
CA THR A 31 -8.67 3.60 15.87
C THR A 31 -8.28 2.33 15.14
N LEU A 32 -7.00 2.02 15.12
CA LEU A 32 -6.43 0.90 14.39
C LEU A 32 -5.58 0.04 15.32
N GLU A 33 -5.80 -1.26 15.27
CA GLU A 33 -4.91 -2.21 15.93
C GLU A 33 -3.65 -2.42 15.08
N ARG A 34 -2.49 -2.43 15.74
CA ARG A 34 -1.19 -2.52 15.07
C ARG A 34 -1.00 -3.87 14.35
N GLU A 35 -1.29 -4.97 15.02
CA GLU A 35 -1.13 -6.33 14.47
C GLU A 35 -1.93 -6.54 13.16
N PRO A 36 -3.24 -6.21 13.10
CA PRO A 36 -4.00 -6.26 11.86
C PRO A 36 -3.46 -5.37 10.75
N LEU A 37 -2.99 -4.15 11.08
CA LEU A 37 -2.39 -3.24 10.12
C LEU A 37 -1.11 -3.84 9.52
N VAL A 38 -0.19 -4.33 10.36
CA VAL A 38 1.05 -4.98 9.92
C VAL A 38 0.75 -6.19 9.04
N SER A 39 -0.19 -7.05 9.45
CA SER A 39 -0.61 -8.21 8.66
C SER A 39 -1.20 -7.80 7.30
N ARG A 40 -2.00 -6.72 7.26
CA ARG A 40 -2.55 -6.19 5.99
C ARG A 40 -1.44 -5.67 5.08
N LEU A 41 -0.48 -4.89 5.59
CA LEU A 41 0.63 -4.37 4.81
C LEU A 41 1.45 -5.50 4.18
N LEU A 42 1.78 -6.54 4.95
CA LEU A 42 2.49 -7.72 4.43
C LEU A 42 1.70 -8.42 3.31
N ARG A 43 0.38 -8.59 3.47
CA ARG A 43 -0.47 -9.16 2.41
C ARG A 43 -0.57 -8.30 1.16
N LEU A 44 -0.43 -6.98 1.30
CA LEU A 44 -0.37 -6.04 0.18
C LEU A 44 1.01 -6.02 -0.51
N GLY A 45 1.97 -6.81 -0.03
CA GLY A 45 3.31 -6.91 -0.60
C GLY A 45 4.31 -5.90 -0.04
N TYR A 46 3.93 -5.14 1.01
CA TYR A 46 4.89 -4.25 1.67
C TYR A 46 5.94 -5.07 2.42
N ARG A 47 7.18 -4.55 2.44
CA ARG A 47 8.29 -5.17 3.16
C ARG A 47 8.53 -4.47 4.49
N ARG A 48 8.67 -5.26 5.55
CA ARG A 48 9.07 -4.75 6.86
C ARG A 48 10.58 -4.56 6.90
N THR A 49 11.02 -3.36 7.22
CA THR A 49 12.43 -2.99 7.35
C THR A 49 12.69 -2.30 8.69
N SER A 50 13.97 -2.12 9.05
CA SER A 50 14.36 -1.31 10.22
C SER A 50 14.26 0.19 9.91
N VAL A 51 14.51 0.58 8.66
CA VAL A 51 14.44 1.96 8.14
C VAL A 51 13.73 1.91 6.79
N VAL A 52 12.79 2.83 6.57
CA VAL A 52 12.01 2.94 5.33
C VAL A 52 12.79 3.79 4.33
N GLU A 53 13.16 3.22 3.18
CA GLU A 53 13.97 3.91 2.18
C GLU A 53 13.23 4.12 0.86
N ILE A 54 12.43 3.13 0.44
CA ILE A 54 11.74 3.16 -0.87
C ILE A 54 10.24 2.87 -0.76
N PRO A 55 9.44 3.23 -1.78
CA PRO A 55 8.02 2.89 -1.82
C PRO A 55 7.79 1.39 -1.66
N GLY A 56 6.77 1.03 -0.88
CA GLY A 56 6.45 -0.37 -0.55
C GLY A 56 7.16 -0.89 0.70
N GLU A 57 7.82 -0.03 1.48
CA GLU A 57 8.43 -0.40 2.75
C GLU A 57 7.70 0.20 3.95
N PHE A 58 7.80 -0.48 5.09
CA PHE A 58 7.31 0.03 6.37
C PHE A 58 8.21 -0.41 7.52
N SER A 59 8.23 0.38 8.60
CA SER A 59 8.90 0.05 9.85
C SER A 59 7.94 0.15 11.03
N VAL A 60 8.27 -0.53 12.14
CA VAL A 60 7.46 -0.51 13.37
C VAL A 60 8.38 -0.19 14.54
N ARG A 61 8.08 0.89 15.26
CA ARG A 61 8.88 1.43 16.35
C ARG A 61 7.97 1.70 17.55
N GLY A 62 7.80 0.69 18.42
CA GLY A 62 6.85 0.75 19.52
C GLY A 62 5.42 0.95 19.01
N GLY A 63 4.81 2.10 19.34
CA GLY A 63 3.46 2.47 18.89
C GLY A 63 3.40 3.17 17.53
N ILE A 64 4.55 3.41 16.89
CA ILE A 64 4.63 4.13 15.61
C ILE A 64 4.83 3.13 14.48
N VAL A 65 4.12 3.35 13.37
CA VAL A 65 4.30 2.62 12.11
C VAL A 65 4.58 3.65 11.01
N ASP A 66 5.76 3.57 10.42
CA ASP A 66 6.15 4.42 9.28
C ASP A 66 5.94 3.64 7.99
N ILE A 67 5.30 4.24 6.99
CA ILE A 67 4.93 3.59 5.72
C ILE A 67 5.26 4.54 4.57
N TYR A 68 5.89 4.03 3.50
CA TYR A 68 6.07 4.77 2.24
C TYR A 68 5.20 4.15 1.14
N SER A 69 4.19 4.91 0.69
CA SER A 69 3.27 4.57 -0.40
C SER A 69 3.34 5.59 -1.54
#